data_AF-A0A8H9N590-F1
#
_entry.id   AF-A0A8H9N590-F1
#
_cell.length_a   1.000
_cell.length_b   1.000
_cell.length_c   1.000
_cell.angle_alpha   90.00
_cell.angle_beta   90.00
_cell.angle_gamma   90.00
#
_symmetry.space_group_name_H-M   'P 1'
#
loop_
_entity.id
_entity.type
_entity.pdbx_description
1 polymer ?
#
loop_
_entity_poly.entity_id
_entity_poly.type
_entity_poly.pdbx_seq_one_letter_code
_entity_poly.pdbx_strand_id
1 'polypeptide(L)'
;MRITGFDVFDENGDALDADTHGNNVAFSCFVCGHPVLAVCLDNQRGSDEDHPANCKGKDCKGKDCKGKDCNAAYVLDVRERMEKIYIFNVNSGT
;
A
#
# COMPACT_ATOMS: atom_id res chain seq x y z
N MET A 1 14.70 5.51 -9.20
CA MET A 1 13.50 6.33 -8.94
C MET A 1 13.61 6.94 -7.54
N ARG A 2 13.24 8.23 -7.36
CA ARG A 2 13.14 8.89 -6.06
C ARG A 2 11.77 9.59 -5.97
N ILE A 3 10.95 9.18 -5.02
CA ILE A 3 9.53 9.54 -4.87
C ILE A 3 9.27 10.42 -3.65
N THR A 4 10.30 10.97 -3.03
CA THR A 4 10.16 11.76 -1.80
C THR A 4 9.25 12.96 -2.03
N GLY A 5 8.19 13.08 -1.24
CA GLY A 5 7.21 14.16 -1.33
C GLY A 5 6.13 13.97 -2.39
N PHE A 6 6.04 12.80 -3.04
CA PHE A 6 4.96 12.50 -3.96
C PHE A 6 3.63 12.33 -3.20
N ASP A 7 2.54 12.83 -3.80
CA ASP A 7 1.18 12.65 -3.30
C ASP A 7 0.72 11.20 -3.53
N VAL A 8 -0.01 10.63 -2.58
CA VAL A 8 -0.44 9.24 -2.60
C VAL A 8 -1.96 9.16 -2.61
N PHE A 9 -2.51 8.30 -3.46
CA PHE A 9 -3.94 8.11 -3.65
C PHE A 9 -4.30 6.62 -3.64
N ASP A 10 -5.54 6.31 -3.29
CA ASP A 10 -6.11 4.96 -3.45
C ASP A 10 -6.60 4.71 -4.89
N GLU A 11 -7.20 3.54 -5.11
CA GLU A 11 -7.79 3.14 -6.39
C GLU A 11 -8.99 3.98 -6.84
N ASN A 12 -9.65 4.70 -5.92
CA ASN A 12 -10.76 5.60 -6.21
C ASN A 12 -10.30 7.04 -6.50
N GLY A 13 -9.02 7.34 -6.27
CA GLY A 13 -8.44 8.68 -6.39
C GLY A 13 -8.57 9.51 -5.12
N ASP A 14 -8.93 8.92 -3.99
CA ASP A 14 -8.95 9.58 -2.69
C ASP A 14 -7.53 9.68 -2.15
N ALA A 15 -7.18 10.85 -1.59
CA ALA A 15 -5.86 11.08 -1.03
C ALA A 15 -5.65 10.23 0.24
N LEU A 16 -4.48 9.58 0.33
CA LEU A 16 -4.10 8.73 1.44
C LEU A 16 -3.11 9.46 2.36
N ASP A 17 -3.24 9.23 3.66
CA ASP A 17 -2.21 9.57 4.63
C ASP A 17 -1.06 8.54 4.50
N ALA A 18 0.01 8.98 3.83
CA ALA A 18 1.17 8.18 3.51
C ALA A 18 2.44 9.02 3.55
N ASP A 19 3.57 8.37 3.88
CA ASP A 19 4.88 8.98 3.88
C ASP A 19 5.73 8.42 2.74
N THR A 20 6.15 9.30 1.82
CA THR A 20 7.02 8.95 0.70
C THR A 20 8.44 9.41 0.97
N HIS A 21 9.39 8.46 1.03
CA HIS A 21 10.79 8.75 1.34
C HIS A 21 11.76 7.89 0.55
N GLY A 22 12.72 8.52 -0.14
CA GLY A 22 13.63 7.83 -1.05
C GLY A 22 12.87 7.13 -2.16
N ASN A 23 12.87 5.80 -2.15
CA ASN A 23 12.14 4.91 -3.05
C ASN A 23 11.03 4.11 -2.33
N ASN A 24 10.69 4.48 -1.10
CA ASN A 24 9.71 3.78 -0.27
C ASN A 24 8.46 4.64 -0.06
N VAL A 25 7.33 3.97 0.12
CA VAL A 25 6.08 4.57 0.60
C VAL A 25 5.55 3.76 1.78
N ALA A 26 5.28 4.45 2.89
CA ALA A 26 4.64 3.89 4.07
C ALA A 26 3.20 4.39 4.15
N PHE A 27 2.24 3.50 4.37
CA PHE A 27 0.82 3.83 4.45
C PHE A 27 0.09 2.83 5.35
N SER A 28 -1.15 3.15 5.75
CA SER A 28 -1.99 2.23 6.50
C SER A 28 -2.77 1.31 5.57
N CYS A 29 -2.80 0.01 5.86
CA CYS A 29 -3.65 -0.95 5.15
C CYS A 29 -5.12 -0.50 5.18
N PHE A 30 -5.75 -0.37 4.02
CA PHE A 30 -7.13 0.10 3.85
C PHE A 30 -8.16 -0.81 4.53
N VAL A 31 -7.80 -2.06 4.81
CA VAL A 31 -8.70 -3.06 5.39
C VAL A 31 -8.58 -3.13 6.91
N CYS A 32 -7.36 -3.23 7.45
CA CYS A 32 -7.14 -3.49 8.88
C CYS A 32 -6.33 -2.40 9.61
N GLY A 33 -5.89 -1.34 8.93
CA GLY A 33 -5.13 -0.24 9.51
C GLY A 33 -3.68 -0.56 9.92
N HIS A 34 -3.18 -1.77 9.64
CA HIS A 34 -1.79 -2.13 9.92
C HIS A 34 -0.83 -1.38 8.98
N PRO A 35 0.34 -0.91 9.45
CA PRO A 35 1.30 -0.24 8.60
C PRO A 35 1.83 -1.16 7.49
N VAL A 36 1.87 -0.64 6.28
CA VAL A 36 2.41 -1.30 5.09
C VAL A 36 3.54 -0.44 4.54
N LEU A 37 4.60 -1.11 4.11
CA LEU A 37 5.72 -0.51 3.40
C LEU A 37 5.81 -1.13 2.01
N ALA A 38 5.87 -0.28 0.99
CA ALA A 38 6.09 -0.65 -0.39
C ALA A 38 7.28 0.12 -0.99
N VAL A 39 7.88 -0.42 -2.05
CA VAL A 39 9.09 0.07 -2.69
C VAL A 39 8.84 0.18 -4.19
N CYS A 40 9.14 1.35 -4.76
CA CYS A 40 8.89 1.66 -6.17
C CYS A 40 10.03 1.22 -7.12
N LEU A 41 10.81 0.21 -6.73
CA LEU A 41 11.87 -0.35 -7.58
C LEU A 41 11.40 -1.69 -8.14
N ASP A 42 11.80 -2.00 -9.37
CA ASP A 42 11.43 -3.25 -10.03
C ASP A 42 11.79 -4.50 -9.19
N ASN A 43 10.90 -5.50 -9.22
CA ASN A 43 11.00 -6.75 -8.47
C ASN A 43 11.15 -6.57 -6.95
N GLN A 44 10.66 -5.44 -6.41
CA GLN A 44 10.58 -5.21 -4.97
C GLN A 44 9.13 -5.24 -4.50
N ARG A 45 8.96 -5.34 -3.19
CA ARG A 45 7.65 -5.34 -2.55
C ARG A 45 6.82 -4.11 -2.99
N GLY A 46 5.71 -4.35 -3.67
CA GLY A 46 4.76 -3.35 -4.18
C GLY A 46 5.02 -2.94 -5.63
N SER A 47 6.03 -3.48 -6.32
CA SER A 47 6.34 -3.06 -7.70
C SER A 47 5.31 -3.52 -8.71
N ASP A 48 4.69 -4.68 -8.51
CA ASP A 48 3.76 -5.32 -9.43
C ASP A 48 2.97 -6.44 -8.72
N GLU A 49 2.05 -7.08 -9.44
CA GLU A 49 1.15 -8.13 -8.93
C GLU A 49 1.88 -9.41 -8.51
N ASP A 50 3.06 -9.71 -9.09
CA ASP A 50 3.89 -10.85 -8.71
C ASP A 50 4.71 -10.56 -7.44
N HIS A 51 4.96 -9.29 -7.16
CA HIS A 51 5.72 -8.81 -6.00
C HIS A 51 4.93 -7.87 -5.08
N PRO A 52 3.71 -8.19 -4.62
CA PRO A 52 2.87 -7.22 -3.94
C PRO A 52 3.36 -6.90 -2.51
N ALA A 53 2.99 -5.72 -2.01
CA ALA A 53 3.12 -5.33 -0.62
C ALA A 53 2.04 -5.98 0.24
N ASN A 54 2.31 -7.23 0.63
CA ASN A 54 1.43 -8.03 1.47
C ASN A 54 1.30 -7.44 2.88
N CYS A 55 0.08 -7.11 3.30
CA CYS A 55 -0.24 -6.71 4.66
C CYS A 55 0.09 -7.85 5.64
N LYS A 56 0.71 -7.50 6.77
CA LYS A 56 1.06 -8.44 7.86
C LYS A 56 0.17 -8.27 9.10
N GLY A 57 -0.86 -7.43 8.98
CA GLY A 57 -1.84 -7.22 10.03
C GLY A 57 -2.86 -8.35 10.14
N LYS A 58 -3.54 -8.37 11.28
CA LYS A 58 -4.76 -9.16 11.48
C LYS A 58 -5.96 -8.24 11.30
N ASP A 59 -6.95 -8.66 10.53
CA ASP A 59 -8.27 -8.03 10.53
C ASP A 59 -8.92 -8.34 11.88
N CYS A 60 -8.84 -7.37 12.78
CA CYS A 60 -9.30 -7.52 14.15
C CYS A 60 -10.29 -6.42 14.53
N LYS A 61 -11.53 -6.81 14.81
CA LYS A 61 -12.57 -5.90 15.31
C LYS A 61 -12.90 -6.26 16.76
N GLY A 62 -12.68 -5.32 17.69
CA GLY A 62 -13.05 -5.44 19.11
C GLY A 62 -11.93 -5.91 20.04
N LYS A 63 -12.17 -5.81 21.37
CA LYS A 63 -11.17 -6.02 22.44
C LYS A 63 -10.76 -7.49 22.65
N ASP A 64 -11.58 -8.45 22.21
CA ASP A 64 -11.35 -9.89 22.41
C ASP A 64 -10.96 -10.63 21.12
N CYS A 65 -10.48 -9.87 20.13
CA CYS A 65 -10.33 -10.39 18.79
C CYS A 65 -9.09 -11.30 18.62
N LYS A 66 -9.32 -12.52 18.14
CA LYS A 66 -8.29 -13.50 17.71
C LYS A 66 -8.07 -13.45 16.18
N GLY A 67 -7.95 -12.24 15.63
CA GLY A 67 -8.25 -11.89 14.23
C GLY A 67 -7.71 -12.80 13.14
N LYS A 68 -8.40 -12.79 12.00
CA LYS A 68 -7.95 -13.47 10.78
C LYS A 68 -6.85 -12.65 10.11
N ASP A 69 -5.96 -13.29 9.36
CA ASP A 69 -5.00 -12.55 8.53
C ASP A 69 -5.75 -11.62 7.56
N CYS A 70 -5.28 -10.37 7.46
CA CYS A 70 -5.93 -9.34 6.65
C CYS A 70 -5.94 -9.71 5.15
N ASN A 71 -4.90 -10.40 4.69
CA ASN A 71 -4.71 -10.85 3.31
C ASN A 71 -4.74 -9.73 2.24
N ALA A 72 -4.83 -8.45 2.60
CA ALA A 72 -4.66 -7.35 1.66
C ALA A 72 -3.25 -7.36 1.08
N ALA A 73 -3.14 -7.05 -0.21
CA ALA A 73 -1.89 -7.03 -0.96
C ALA A 73 -1.91 -5.84 -1.89
N TYR A 74 -0.84 -5.03 -1.88
CA TYR A 74 -0.86 -3.73 -2.56
C TYR A 74 0.20 -3.60 -3.65
N VAL A 75 -0.12 -2.87 -4.72
CA VAL A 75 0.81 -2.53 -5.81
C VAL A 75 0.80 -1.03 -6.07
N LEU A 76 1.94 -0.50 -6.51
CA LEU A 76 2.15 0.93 -6.77
C LEU A 76 2.08 1.24 -8.28
N ASP A 77 1.22 2.17 -8.68
CA ASP A 77 1.30 2.86 -9.98
C ASP A 77 1.97 4.23 -9.75
N VAL A 78 3.24 4.34 -10.10
CA VAL A 78 4.02 5.57 -9.92
C VAL A 78 3.94 6.43 -11.17
N ARG A 79 3.35 7.62 -11.04
CA ARG A 79 3.23 8.61 -12.11
C ARG A 79 4.24 9.72 -11.93
N GLU A 80 5.49 9.43 -12.27
CA GLU A 80 6.64 10.31 -12.02
C GLU A 80 6.43 11.76 -12.48
N ARG A 81 5.90 11.97 -13.70
CA ARG A 81 5.69 13.33 -14.24
C ARG A 81 4.65 14.16 -13.48
N MET A 82 3.78 13.51 -12.72
CA MET A 82 2.76 14.17 -11.92
C MET A 82 3.12 14.21 -10.44
N GLU A 83 4.22 13.58 -10.04
CA GLU A 83 4.61 13.41 -8.63
C GLU A 83 3.50 12.74 -7.81
N LYS A 84 2.84 11.74 -8.41
CA LYS A 84 1.74 10.97 -7.79
C LYS A 84 2.02 9.48 -7.75
N ILE A 85 1.48 8.82 -6.73
CA ILE A 85 1.44 7.36 -6.60
C ILE A 85 0.00 6.95 -6.37
N TYR A 86 -0.48 5.96 -7.12
CA TYR A 86 -1.74 5.28 -6.84
C TYR A 86 -1.45 3.91 -6.25
N ILE A 87 -2.17 3.54 -5.19
CA ILE A 87 -2.01 2.27 -4.50
C ILE A 87 -3.28 1.45 -4.68
N PHE A 88 -3.13 0.29 -5.30
CA PHE A 88 -4.23 -0.64 -5.56
C PHE A 88 -4.14 -1.84 -4.62
N ASN A 89 -5.28 -2.28 -4.07
CA ASN A 89 -5.33 -3.57 -3.42
C ASN A 89 -5.62 -4.65 -4.48
N VAL A 90 -4.68 -5.55 -4.75
CA VAL A 90 -4.87 -6.58 -5.79
C VAL A 90 -5.78 -7.73 -5.34
N ASN A 91 -6.16 -7.75 -4.06
CA ASN A 91 -7.06 -8.74 -3.49
C ASN A 91 -8.48 -8.18 -3.19
N SER A 92 -8.78 -6.91 -3.53
CA SER A 92 -10.15 -6.38 -3.45
C SER A 92 -10.98 -6.85 -4.66
N GLY A 93 -11.38 -8.12 -4.67
CA GLY A 93 -12.15 -8.65 -5.82
C GLY A 93 -12.59 -10.11 -5.77
N THR A 94 -12.47 -10.81 -4.64
CA THR A 94 -12.98 -12.19 -4.46
C THR A 94 -14.11 -12.26 -3.45
#